data_AF-A0A2R6RVF8-F1
#
_entry.id   AF-A0A2R6RVF8-F1
#
_cell.length_a   1.000
_cell.length_b   1.000
_cell.length_c   1.000
_cell.angle_alpha   90.00
_cell.angle_beta   90.00
_cell.angle_gamma   90.00
#
_symmetry.space_group_name_H-M   'P 1'
#
loop_
_entity.id
_entity.type
_entity.pdbx_description
1 polymer ?
#
loop_
_entity_poly.entity_id
_entity_poly.type
_entity_poly.pdbx_seq_one_letter_code
_entity_poly.pdbx_strand_id
1 'polypeptide(L)'
;MAALFLRLRANPLKLSPKLHTSLIRNAATSSSETASSSEPLTHYRITLRRSAISLPSHIKGTLVSLGIHRRLQTVYHEHSPINAGKILRVKELVEVENVPASAVKNKTEQRRERKAVRGYKVVGSSLLSATP
;
A
#
# COMPACT_ATOMS: atom_id res chain seq x y z
N MET A 1 5.58 64.01 -35.25
CA MET A 1 5.08 65.10 -34.39
C MET A 1 3.94 64.57 -33.54
N ALA A 2 4.26 64.36 -32.26
CA ALA A 2 3.43 64.29 -31.05
C ALA A 2 1.91 64.02 -31.15
N ALA A 3 1.43 62.98 -30.47
CA ALA A 3 0.44 63.13 -29.40
C ALA A 3 0.36 61.85 -28.55
N LEU A 4 0.97 61.96 -27.37
CA LEU A 4 0.90 61.05 -26.23
C LEU A 4 -0.53 61.11 -25.66
N PHE A 5 -1.22 59.98 -25.50
CA PHE A 5 -2.37 59.93 -24.58
C PHE A 5 -2.31 58.70 -23.67
N LEU A 6 -1.79 59.01 -22.49
CA LEU A 6 -1.68 58.22 -21.29
C LEU A 6 -3.09 57.83 -20.79
N ARG A 7 -3.46 56.56 -20.87
CA ARG A 7 -4.61 56.02 -20.13
C ARG A 7 -4.12 55.35 -18.84
N LEU A 8 -3.98 56.16 -17.79
CA LEU A 8 -4.06 55.67 -16.43
C LEU A 8 -5.52 55.26 -16.14
N ARG A 9 -5.74 53.98 -15.85
CA ARG A 9 -6.88 53.55 -15.03
C ARG A 9 -6.33 52.81 -13.82
N ALA A 10 -6.03 53.59 -12.78
CA ALA A 10 -5.99 53.08 -11.44
C ALA A 10 -7.44 52.84 -11.00
N ASN A 11 -7.77 51.61 -10.60
CA ASN A 11 -8.97 51.35 -9.82
C ASN A 11 -8.68 50.24 -8.80
N PRO A 12 -8.20 50.58 -7.60
CA PRO A 12 -8.00 49.60 -6.54
C PRO A 12 -9.31 49.42 -5.79
N LEU A 13 -10.16 48.48 -6.22
CA LEU A 13 -11.27 48.03 -5.37
C LEU A 13 -10.71 47.09 -4.32
N LYS A 14 -10.34 47.68 -3.17
CA LYS A 14 -10.15 46.99 -1.90
C LYS A 14 -11.46 46.31 -1.51
N LEU A 15 -11.54 44.99 -1.66
CA LEU A 15 -12.50 44.18 -0.91
C LEU A 15 -11.84 43.73 0.39
N SER A 16 -12.29 44.32 1.49
CA SER A 16 -11.96 43.95 2.86
C SER A 16 -12.60 42.60 3.24
N PRO A 17 -11.99 41.87 4.20
CA PRO A 17 -12.32 40.48 4.48
C PRO A 17 -13.59 40.36 5.33
N LYS A 18 -14.60 39.63 4.84
CA LYS A 18 -15.64 39.10 5.74
C LYS A 18 -15.10 37.81 6.38
N LEU A 19 -14.46 37.97 7.53
CA LEU A 19 -14.17 36.86 8.43
C LEU A 19 -15.50 36.29 8.93
N HIS A 20 -15.99 35.22 8.29
CA HIS A 20 -16.93 34.33 8.95
C HIS A 20 -16.14 33.55 9.99
N THR A 21 -16.22 34.01 11.24
CA THR A 21 -15.81 33.23 12.40
C THR A 21 -16.82 32.10 12.57
N SER A 22 -16.64 31.02 11.80
CA SER A 22 -17.28 29.76 12.13
C SER A 22 -16.58 29.24 13.38
N LEU A 23 -17.24 29.41 14.52
CA LEU A 23 -16.91 28.71 15.76
C LEU A 23 -17.03 27.22 15.50
N ILE A 24 -15.96 26.61 15.00
CA ILE A 24 -15.79 25.16 14.99
C ILE A 24 -15.66 24.79 16.46
N ARG A 25 -16.76 24.30 17.02
CA ARG A 25 -16.75 23.57 18.29
C ARG A 25 -15.88 22.34 18.09
N ASN A 26 -14.60 22.43 18.49
CA ASN A 26 -13.79 21.26 18.75
C ASN A 26 -14.38 20.58 19.99
N ALA A 27 -15.30 19.65 19.76
CA ALA A 27 -15.59 18.61 20.73
C ALA A 27 -14.33 17.75 20.82
N ALA A 28 -13.45 18.09 21.76
CA ALA A 28 -12.34 17.26 22.17
C ALA A 28 -12.92 15.97 22.74
N THR A 29 -13.12 14.99 21.87
CA THR A 29 -13.23 13.61 22.28
C THR A 29 -11.83 13.24 22.73
N SER A 30 -11.58 13.29 24.03
CA SER A 30 -10.44 12.65 24.67
C SER A 30 -10.64 11.14 24.55
N SER A 31 -10.50 10.62 23.33
CA SER A 31 -10.23 9.21 23.13
C SER A 31 -8.80 9.01 23.60
N SER A 32 -8.67 8.37 24.75
CA SER A 32 -7.47 7.76 25.28
C SER A 32 -6.61 7.15 24.17
N GLU A 33 -5.60 7.90 23.72
CA GLU A 33 -4.52 7.40 22.88
C GLU A 33 -3.69 6.46 23.76
N THR A 34 -4.02 5.17 23.70
CA THR A 34 -3.00 4.15 23.94
C THR A 34 -2.11 4.20 22.70
N ALA A 35 -1.19 5.15 22.68
CA ALA A 35 -0.17 5.27 21.64
C ALA A 35 0.79 4.08 21.77
N SER A 36 0.36 2.90 21.34
CA SER A 36 1.28 1.87 20.90
C SER A 36 2.15 2.51 19.82
N SER A 37 3.47 2.44 19.97
CA SER A 37 4.48 2.92 19.03
C SER A 37 4.34 2.28 17.65
N SER A 38 3.28 2.64 16.91
CA SER A 38 2.97 2.08 15.61
C SER A 38 3.89 2.73 14.59
N GLU A 39 4.83 1.95 14.09
CA GLU A 39 5.69 2.33 12.98
C GLU A 39 4.85 2.88 11.80
N PRO A 40 5.40 3.83 11.02
CA PRO A 40 4.68 4.38 9.88
C PRO A 40 4.34 3.29 8.86
N LEU A 41 3.11 3.33 8.35
CA LEU A 41 2.66 2.45 7.28
C LEU A 41 3.27 2.89 5.96
N THR A 42 4.16 2.07 5.40
CA THR A 42 4.98 2.41 4.24
C THR A 42 4.76 1.50 3.04
N HIS A 43 4.15 0.32 3.24
CA HIS A 43 4.02 -0.69 2.20
C HIS A 43 2.58 -1.20 2.05
N TYR A 44 2.23 -1.52 0.80
CA TYR A 44 1.05 -2.32 0.47
C TYR A 44 1.38 -3.80 0.56
N ARG A 45 0.63 -4.53 1.39
CA ARG A 45 0.53 -5.99 1.33
C ARG A 45 -0.63 -6.35 0.42
N ILE A 46 -0.34 -6.85 -0.77
CA ILE A 46 -1.33 -7.16 -1.79
C ILE A 46 -1.48 -8.67 -1.88
N THR A 47 -2.71 -9.18 -1.72
CA THR A 47 -3.01 -10.60 -1.86
C THR A 47 -4.07 -10.84 -2.93
N LEU A 48 -3.79 -11.70 -3.90
CA LEU A 48 -4.76 -12.03 -4.95
C LEU A 48 -5.81 -13.03 -4.44
N ARG A 49 -7.07 -12.59 -4.30
CA ARG A 49 -8.17 -13.41 -3.78
C ARG A 49 -8.97 -14.08 -4.90
N ARG A 50 -9.17 -13.39 -6.03
CA ARG A 50 -9.92 -13.89 -7.19
C ARG A 50 -9.00 -14.14 -8.38
N SER A 51 -9.30 -15.13 -9.20
CA SER A 51 -8.48 -15.48 -10.37
C SER A 51 -8.82 -14.62 -11.59
N ALA A 52 -7.80 -14.21 -12.35
CA ALA A 52 -7.97 -13.46 -13.59
C ALA A 52 -8.13 -14.34 -14.85
N ILE A 53 -8.48 -15.64 -14.73
CA ILE A 53 -8.42 -16.60 -15.84
C ILE A 53 -9.22 -16.16 -17.07
N SER A 54 -10.45 -15.69 -16.85
CA SER A 54 -11.37 -15.24 -17.91
C SER A 54 -11.35 -13.73 -18.14
N LEU A 55 -10.31 -13.03 -17.64
CA LEU A 55 -10.20 -11.59 -17.81
C LEU A 55 -9.33 -11.23 -19.03
N PRO A 56 -9.54 -10.03 -19.60
CA PRO A 56 -8.71 -9.49 -20.68
C PRO A 56 -7.22 -9.46 -20.34
N SER A 57 -6.40 -9.49 -21.39
CA SER A 57 -4.92 -9.51 -21.30
C SER A 57 -4.34 -8.32 -20.54
N HIS A 58 -4.95 -7.14 -20.64
CA HIS A 58 -4.45 -5.95 -19.95
C HIS A 58 -4.55 -6.06 -18.41
N ILE A 59 -5.63 -6.67 -17.88
CA ILE A 59 -5.76 -6.94 -16.44
C ILE A 59 -4.72 -7.96 -15.98
N LYS A 60 -4.54 -9.04 -16.76
CA LYS A 60 -3.50 -10.05 -16.51
C LYS A 60 -2.10 -9.40 -16.53
N GLY A 61 -1.84 -8.50 -17.48
CA GLY A 61 -0.61 -7.72 -17.58
C GLY A 61 -0.37 -6.85 -16.35
N THR A 62 -1.40 -6.20 -15.81
CA THR A 62 -1.27 -5.44 -14.56
C THR A 62 -0.88 -6.33 -13.38
N LEU A 63 -1.49 -7.51 -13.24
CA LEU A 63 -1.13 -8.47 -12.18
C LEU A 63 0.31 -8.97 -12.31
N VAL A 64 0.76 -9.27 -13.55
CA VAL A 64 2.15 -9.65 -13.84
C VAL A 64 3.10 -8.49 -13.48
N SER A 65 2.74 -7.25 -13.80
CA SER A 65 3.53 -6.06 -13.46
C SER A 65 3.61 -5.76 -11.95
N LEU A 66 2.69 -6.32 -11.16
CA LEU A 66 2.73 -6.32 -9.70
C LEU A 66 3.50 -7.53 -9.14
N GLY A 67 3.94 -8.47 -9.99
CA GLY A 67 4.66 -9.69 -9.58
C GLY A 67 3.75 -10.83 -9.12
N ILE A 68 2.45 -10.77 -9.40
CA ILE A 68 1.46 -11.77 -8.98
C ILE A 68 1.18 -12.72 -10.14
N HIS A 69 1.53 -13.99 -9.96
CA HIS A 69 1.36 -15.02 -10.99
C HIS A 69 0.32 -16.09 -10.61
N ARG A 70 0.06 -16.29 -9.31
CA ARG A 70 -0.84 -17.34 -8.81
C ARG A 70 -1.84 -16.77 -7.80
N ARG A 71 -3.00 -17.41 -7.68
CA ARG A 71 -4.01 -17.07 -6.66
C ARG A 71 -3.43 -17.28 -5.26
N LEU A 72 -3.88 -16.47 -4.30
CA LEU A 72 -3.42 -16.45 -2.90
C LEU A 72 -1.94 -16.10 -2.72
N GLN A 73 -1.28 -15.62 -3.77
CA GLN A 73 0.06 -15.07 -3.64
C GLN A 73 -0.02 -13.67 -3.03
N THR A 74 0.82 -13.43 -2.03
CA THR A 74 1.00 -12.12 -1.41
C THR A 74 2.29 -11.49 -1.91
N VAL A 75 2.25 -10.21 -2.28
CA VAL A 75 3.40 -9.40 -2.68
C VAL A 75 3.39 -8.09 -1.91
N TYR A 76 4.57 -7.59 -1.58
CA TYR A 76 4.77 -6.33 -0.88
C TYR A 76 5.35 -5.29 -1.84
N HIS A 77 4.79 -4.08 -1.82
CA HIS A 77 5.26 -2.94 -2.60
C HIS A 77 5.25 -1.69 -1.74
N GLU A 78 6.23 -0.81 -1.91
CA GLU A 78 6.22 0.51 -1.27
C GLU A 78 5.02 1.36 -1.73
N HIS A 79 4.58 2.27 -0.87
CA HIS A 79 3.59 3.28 -1.19
C HIS A 79 4.11 4.21 -2.28
N SER A 80 3.56 4.05 -3.48
CA SER A 80 3.87 4.88 -4.64
C SER A 80 2.61 5.05 -5.49
N PRO A 81 2.39 6.23 -6.11
CA PRO A 81 1.22 6.47 -6.95
C PRO A 81 1.13 5.49 -8.13
N ILE A 82 2.27 5.02 -8.66
CA ILE A 82 2.30 4.03 -9.74
C ILE A 82 1.74 2.69 -9.25
N ASN A 83 2.15 2.25 -8.05
CA ASN A 83 1.67 1.01 -7.45
C ASN A 83 0.18 1.13 -7.09
N ALA A 84 -0.23 2.27 -6.53
CA ALA A 84 -1.63 2.55 -6.23
C ALA A 84 -2.51 2.50 -7.49
N GLY A 85 -2.07 3.10 -8.60
CA GLY A 85 -2.78 3.05 -9.88
C GLY A 85 -2.94 1.61 -10.42
N LYS A 86 -1.87 0.81 -10.36
CA LYS A 86 -1.93 -0.63 -10.73
C LYS A 86 -2.93 -1.39 -9.85
N ILE A 87 -2.92 -1.14 -8.54
CA ILE A 87 -3.85 -1.75 -7.57
C ILE A 87 -5.29 -1.37 -7.90
N LEU A 88 -5.58 -0.08 -8.12
CA LEU A 88 -6.92 0.40 -8.42
C LEU A 88 -7.49 -0.22 -9.70
N ARG A 89 -6.64 -0.51 -10.69
CA ARG A 89 -7.04 -1.20 -11.91
C ARG A 89 -7.51 -2.64 -11.67
N VAL A 90 -7.04 -3.30 -10.60
CA VAL A 90 -7.34 -4.70 -10.27
C VAL A 90 -8.04 -4.87 -8.91
N LYS A 91 -8.64 -3.79 -8.37
CA LYS A 91 -9.19 -3.71 -7.00
C LYS A 91 -10.23 -4.78 -6.65
N GLU A 92 -10.92 -5.33 -7.65
CA GLU A 92 -11.93 -6.37 -7.45
C GLU A 92 -11.33 -7.76 -7.23
N LEU A 93 -10.06 -7.94 -7.60
CA LEU A 93 -9.37 -9.23 -7.53
C LEU A 93 -8.48 -9.34 -6.28
N VAL A 94 -8.01 -8.21 -5.77
CA VAL A 94 -6.98 -8.14 -4.74
C VAL A 94 -7.54 -7.61 -3.43
N GLU A 95 -6.98 -8.11 -2.35
CA GLU A 95 -7.13 -7.57 -1.00
C GLU A 95 -5.83 -6.84 -0.65
N VAL A 96 -5.94 -5.63 -0.11
CA VAL A 96 -4.81 -4.76 0.18
C VAL A 96 -4.86 -4.30 1.63
N GLU A 97 -3.76 -4.51 2.32
CA GLU A 97 -3.53 -4.02 3.68
C GLU A 97 -2.33 -3.07 3.68
N ASN A 98 -2.41 -1.98 4.44
CA ASN A 98 -1.27 -1.10 4.66
C ASN A 98 -0.46 -1.64 5.84
N VAL A 99 0.84 -1.87 5.62
CA VAL A 99 1.73 -2.47 6.62
C VAL A 99 2.99 -1.62 6.81
N PRO A 100 3.60 -1.64 8.01
CA PRO A 100 4.88 -0.99 8.24
C PRO A 100 6.02 -1.76 7.54
N ALA A 101 7.19 -1.13 7.45
CA ALA A 101 8.36 -1.72 6.81
C ALA A 101 8.84 -3.00 7.52
N SER A 102 8.69 -3.09 8.84
CA SER A 102 9.03 -4.27 9.64
C SER A 102 8.21 -5.51 9.29
N ALA A 103 7.00 -5.33 8.76
CA ALA A 103 6.10 -6.42 8.40
C ALA A 103 6.31 -6.95 6.97
N VAL A 104 7.21 -6.34 6.20
CA VAL A 104 7.56 -6.77 4.84
C VAL A 104 8.36 -8.06 4.90
N LYS A 105 7.97 -9.05 4.10
CA LYS A 105 8.58 -10.38 4.14
C LYS A 105 9.04 -10.84 2.78
N ASN A 106 10.24 -11.41 2.75
CA ASN A 106 10.80 -12.05 1.58
C ASN A 106 10.07 -13.36 1.26
N LYS A 107 10.14 -13.81 0.00
CA LYS A 107 9.52 -15.07 -0.45
C LYS A 107 9.94 -16.28 0.40
N THR A 108 11.19 -16.31 0.85
CA THR A 108 11.75 -17.37 1.71
C THR A 108 11.14 -17.32 3.12
N GLU A 109 11.03 -16.14 3.72
CA GLU A 109 10.40 -15.94 5.04
C GLU A 109 8.93 -16.34 5.00
N GLN A 110 8.17 -15.85 4.02
CA GLN A 110 6.77 -16.25 3.82
C GLN A 110 6.60 -17.76 3.65
N ARG A 111 7.59 -18.47 3.08
CA ARG A 111 7.55 -19.93 2.96
C ARG A 111 7.84 -20.61 4.30
N ARG A 112 8.77 -20.07 5.08
CA ARG A 112 9.11 -20.57 6.42
C ARG A 112 7.93 -20.40 7.37
N GLU A 113 7.24 -19.27 7.34
CA GLU A 113 6.06 -19.01 8.19
C GLU A 113 4.90 -19.97 7.90
N ARG A 114 4.72 -20.36 6.64
CA ARG A 114 3.72 -21.35 6.23
C ARG A 114 4.12 -22.79 6.57
N LYS A 115 5.37 -23.02 6.99
CA LYS A 115 5.87 -24.37 7.27
C LYS A 115 5.33 -24.81 8.63
N ALA A 116 4.50 -25.85 8.63
CA ALA A 116 4.03 -26.47 9.86
C ALA A 116 5.20 -27.07 10.66
N VAL A 117 4.99 -27.16 11.98
CA VAL A 117 5.93 -27.83 12.88
C VAL A 117 6.03 -29.31 12.50
N ARG A 118 7.27 -29.83 12.52
CA ARG A 118 7.55 -31.23 12.21
C ARG A 118 7.06 -32.09 13.39
N GLY A 119 6.07 -32.96 13.15
CA GLY A 119 5.53 -33.87 14.18
C GLY A 119 6.38 -35.11 14.48
N TYR A 120 7.63 -35.15 14.02
CA TYR A 120 8.54 -36.28 14.24
C TYR A 120 10.00 -35.82 14.29
N LYS A 121 10.84 -36.58 14.97
CA LYS A 121 12.29 -36.41 15.00
C LYS A 121 12.94 -37.64 14.38
N VAL A 122 13.93 -37.44 13.53
CA VAL A 122 14.70 -38.54 12.92
C VAL A 122 15.68 -39.05 13.98
N VAL A 123 15.55 -40.33 14.38
CA VAL A 123 16.32 -40.94 15.49
C VAL A 123 17.58 -41.67 15.00
N GLY A 124 17.75 -41.89 13.70
CA GLY A 124 18.96 -42.47 13.12
C GLY A 124 18.78 -42.75 11.64
N SER A 125 19.89 -42.85 10.90
CA SER A 125 19.90 -43.31 9.51
C SER A 125 20.48 -44.72 9.46
N SER A 126 19.67 -45.71 9.08
CA SER A 126 20.08 -47.11 8.97
C SER A 126 21.22 -47.38 7.97
N LEU A 127 21.61 -46.37 7.18
CA LEU A 127 22.61 -46.49 6.11
C LEU A 127 24.07 -46.25 6.57
N LEU A 128 24.32 -45.88 7.85
CA LEU A 128 25.67 -45.56 8.34
C LEU A 128 26.28 -46.64 9.27
N SER A 129 25.61 -47.76 9.49
CA SER A 129 26.12 -48.87 10.33
C SER A 129 26.68 -50.05 9.52
N ALA A 130 26.86 -49.89 8.21
CA ALA A 130 27.33 -50.95 7.32
C ALA A 130 28.72 -50.61 6.76
N THR A 131 29.75 -50.84 7.56
CA THR A 131 31.12 -51.04 7.07
C THR A 131 31.76 -52.15 7.91
N PRO A 132 32.38 -53.18 7.28
CA PRO A 132 32.89 -54.38 7.94
C PRO A 132 34.05 -54.13 8.90
#